data_AF-A0A939C3I9-F1
#
_entry.id   AF-A0A939C3I9-F1
#
_cell.length_a   1.000
_cell.length_b   1.000
_cell.length_c   1.000
_cell.angle_alpha   90.00
_cell.angle_beta   90.00
_cell.angle_gamma   90.00
#
_symmetry.space_group_name_H-M   'P 1'
#
loop_
_entity.id
_entity.type
_entity.pdbx_description
1 polymer ?
#
loop_
_entity_poly.entity_id
_entity_poly.type
_entity_poly.pdbx_seq_one_letter_code
_entity_poly.pdbx_strand_id
1 'polypeptide(L)'
;MDDEEWEAGLWTDGTRADFVRTAESAIAALQAYVAMVAAASSAADEPMIDRAERAVRSRLVAMSDAELSFSSTSGPCGSLMLDDEDDGVDGDDDVQEDGDAVDLDAEDGRVSVLVRHDFRVTSEAAVLAAGRAASWDIWPEAADDVGHLGRAVHRLMRRTGLESLAHVPGLQPTAGIALVVGHDQPLTQADLTDGMDDPAALFDLDGVLLHAEADVRS
;
A
#
# COMPACT_ATOMS: atom_id res chain seq x y z
N MET A 1 -2.13 26.22 8.55
CA MET A 1 -1.33 26.65 7.39
C MET A 1 -2.34 26.78 6.27
N ASP A 2 -2.53 27.96 5.71
CA ASP A 2 -3.41 28.09 4.54
C ASP A 2 -2.68 27.57 3.29
N ASP A 3 -3.43 27.21 2.26
CA ASP A 3 -2.88 26.64 1.03
C ASP A 3 -1.92 27.62 0.31
N GLU A 4 -2.09 28.93 0.50
CA GLU A 4 -1.24 29.98 -0.10
C GLU A 4 0.14 30.05 0.60
N GLU A 5 0.21 29.80 1.91
CA GLU A 5 1.44 29.75 2.71
C GLU A 5 2.29 28.50 2.37
N TRP A 6 1.63 27.38 2.04
CA TRP A 6 2.30 26.16 1.61
C TRP A 6 2.83 26.25 0.17
N GLU A 7 2.05 26.79 -0.76
CA GLU A 7 2.48 27.03 -2.15
C GLU A 7 3.65 28.02 -2.25
N ALA A 8 3.74 29.00 -1.33
CA ALA A 8 4.84 29.96 -1.29
C ALA A 8 6.22 29.34 -0.99
N GLY A 9 6.26 28.11 -0.43
CA GLY A 9 7.49 27.36 -0.17
C GLY A 9 8.01 26.55 -1.36
N LEU A 10 7.17 26.34 -2.39
CA LEU A 10 7.51 25.54 -3.57
C LEU A 10 8.35 26.34 -4.57
N TRP A 11 9.11 25.63 -5.40
CA TRP A 11 9.87 26.19 -6.52
C TRP A 11 10.93 27.26 -6.15
N THR A 12 11.27 27.40 -4.87
CA THR A 12 12.25 28.38 -4.39
C THR A 12 13.69 27.94 -4.68
N ASP A 13 14.63 28.91 -4.69
CA ASP A 13 16.05 28.60 -4.82
C ASP A 13 16.56 27.73 -3.66
N GLY A 14 15.98 27.90 -2.47
CA GLY A 14 16.32 27.10 -1.29
C GLY A 14 15.92 25.64 -1.42
N THR A 15 14.66 25.36 -1.77
CA THR A 15 14.18 23.98 -1.94
C THR A 15 14.82 23.32 -3.17
N ARG A 16 15.10 24.07 -4.24
CA ARG A 16 15.87 23.60 -5.39
C ARG A 16 17.30 23.19 -5.01
N ALA A 17 18.02 24.04 -4.28
CA ALA A 17 19.38 23.75 -3.84
C ALA A 17 19.42 22.51 -2.92
N ASP A 18 18.40 22.34 -2.09
CA ASP A 18 18.29 21.19 -1.20
C ASP A 18 18.03 19.88 -1.95
N PHE A 19 17.14 19.90 -2.94
CA PHE A 19 16.92 18.77 -3.85
C PHE A 19 18.20 18.39 -4.60
N VAL A 20 18.91 19.35 -5.19
CA VAL A 20 20.17 19.08 -5.90
C VAL A 20 21.21 18.46 -4.96
N ARG A 21 21.37 19.01 -3.76
CA ARG A 21 22.32 18.51 -2.75
C ARG A 21 22.02 17.08 -2.31
N THR A 22 20.75 16.75 -2.07
CA THR A 22 20.34 15.40 -1.67
C THR A 22 20.44 14.41 -2.83
N ALA A 23 20.11 14.83 -4.05
CA ALA A 23 20.30 14.03 -5.26
C ALA A 23 21.79 13.70 -5.51
N GLU A 24 22.69 14.67 -5.37
CA GLU A 24 24.14 14.43 -5.47
C GLU A 24 24.62 13.44 -4.41
N SER A 25 24.08 13.52 -3.18
CA SER A 25 24.38 12.56 -2.12
C SER A 25 23.91 11.15 -2.44
N ALA A 26 22.71 11.01 -3.00
CA ALA A 26 22.16 9.72 -3.43
C ALA A 26 22.98 9.10 -4.57
N ILE A 27 23.37 9.90 -5.56
CA ILE A 27 24.25 9.47 -6.67
C ILE A 27 25.59 8.95 -6.13
N ALA A 28 26.21 9.68 -5.21
CA ALA A 28 27.49 9.28 -4.63
C ALA A 28 27.38 7.94 -3.87
N ALA A 29 26.28 7.70 -3.15
CA ALA A 29 26.06 6.43 -2.47
C ALA A 29 25.78 5.27 -3.43
N LEU A 30 25.00 5.50 -4.49
CA LEU A 30 24.77 4.51 -5.54
C LEU A 30 26.08 4.09 -6.21
N GLN A 31 26.94 5.06 -6.54
CA GLN A 31 28.26 4.79 -7.09
C GLN A 31 29.13 3.96 -6.13
N ALA A 32 29.10 4.27 -4.83
CA ALA A 32 29.82 3.52 -3.82
C ALA A 32 29.29 2.08 -3.66
N TYR A 33 27.96 1.91 -3.66
CA TYR A 33 27.32 0.59 -3.62
C TYR A 33 27.69 -0.26 -4.83
N VAL A 34 27.57 0.29 -6.05
CA VAL A 34 27.96 -0.41 -7.27
C VAL A 34 29.42 -0.82 -7.25
N ALA A 35 30.32 0.06 -6.81
CA ALA A 35 31.74 -0.27 -6.67
C ALA A 35 31.97 -1.39 -5.63
N MET A 36 31.20 -1.40 -4.54
CA MET A 36 31.27 -2.43 -3.51
C MET A 36 30.83 -3.79 -4.03
N VAL A 37 29.66 -3.86 -4.67
CA VAL A 37 29.12 -5.08 -5.26
C VAL A 37 30.04 -5.61 -6.36
N ALA A 38 30.60 -4.74 -7.19
CA ALA A 38 31.55 -5.13 -8.24
C ALA A 38 32.88 -5.68 -7.69
N ALA A 39 33.28 -5.28 -6.48
CA ALA A 39 34.49 -5.76 -5.81
C ALA A 39 34.26 -7.00 -4.93
N ALA A 40 33.00 -7.29 -4.58
CA ALA A 40 32.63 -8.45 -3.78
C ALA A 40 32.97 -9.75 -4.50
N SER A 41 33.49 -10.72 -3.76
CA SER A 41 33.98 -11.99 -4.31
C SER A 41 33.49 -13.21 -3.53
N SER A 42 32.82 -13.00 -2.40
CA SER A 42 32.27 -14.08 -1.58
C SER A 42 31.12 -13.61 -0.70
N ALA A 43 30.38 -14.55 -0.13
CA ALA A 43 29.35 -14.27 0.88
C ALA A 43 29.89 -13.56 2.13
N ALA A 44 31.20 -13.58 2.39
CA ALA A 44 31.79 -12.82 3.50
C ALA A 44 31.69 -11.29 3.31
N ASP A 45 31.43 -10.83 2.08
CA ASP A 45 31.28 -9.41 1.73
C ASP A 45 29.84 -8.90 1.97
N GLU A 46 28.88 -9.79 2.19
CA GLU A 46 27.45 -9.49 2.36
C GLU A 46 27.16 -8.41 3.42
N PRO A 47 27.74 -8.45 4.65
CA PRO A 47 27.47 -7.40 5.65
C PRO A 47 27.90 -5.98 5.21
N MET A 48 28.89 -5.89 4.32
CA MET A 48 29.37 -4.63 3.78
C MET A 48 28.47 -4.13 2.64
N ILE A 49 27.94 -5.05 1.83
CA ILE A 49 26.94 -4.78 0.80
C ILE A 49 25.65 -4.27 1.46
N ASP A 50 25.13 -4.94 2.48
CA ASP A 50 23.92 -4.53 3.23
C ASP A 50 24.06 -3.13 3.83
N ARG A 51 25.25 -2.81 4.33
CA ARG A 51 25.54 -1.48 4.87
C ARG A 51 25.52 -0.41 3.77
N ALA A 52 26.06 -0.74 2.60
CA ALA A 52 26.05 0.16 1.45
C ALA A 52 24.64 0.31 0.87
N GLU A 53 23.83 -0.75 0.85
CA GLU A 53 22.43 -0.73 0.44
C GLU A 53 21.59 0.17 1.35
N ARG A 54 21.66 -0.02 2.67
CA ARG A 54 20.97 0.86 3.63
C ARG A 54 21.39 2.32 3.48
N ALA A 55 22.66 2.58 3.16
CA ALA A 55 23.15 3.91 2.88
C ALA A 55 22.52 4.51 1.61
N VAL A 56 22.36 3.71 0.54
CA VAL A 56 21.66 4.12 -0.68
C VAL A 56 20.19 4.43 -0.38
N ARG A 57 19.47 3.52 0.28
CA ARG A 57 18.05 3.69 0.62
C ARG A 57 17.80 5.00 1.37
N SER A 58 18.54 5.23 2.46
CA SER A 58 18.42 6.44 3.27
C SER A 58 18.61 7.74 2.48
N ARG A 59 19.47 7.73 1.45
CA ARG A 59 19.73 8.93 0.63
C ARG A 59 18.71 9.12 -0.48
N LEU A 60 18.17 8.04 -1.03
CA LEU A 60 17.07 8.09 -1.99
C LEU A 60 15.78 8.62 -1.34
N VAL A 61 15.50 8.20 -0.10
CA VAL A 61 14.42 8.75 0.75
C VAL A 61 14.61 10.25 0.95
N ALA A 62 15.79 10.69 1.41
CA ALA A 62 16.07 12.11 1.61
C ALA A 62 15.99 12.95 0.33
N MET A 63 16.36 12.38 -0.82
CA MET A 63 16.19 13.02 -2.12
C MET A 63 14.72 13.16 -2.50
N SER A 64 13.92 12.11 -2.27
CA SER A 64 12.47 12.09 -2.52
C SER A 64 11.74 13.13 -1.66
N ASP A 65 12.09 13.24 -0.37
CA ASP A 65 11.55 14.28 0.52
C ASP A 65 11.87 15.70 0.03
N ALA A 66 13.09 15.91 -0.46
CA ALA A 66 13.51 17.20 -0.99
C ALA A 66 12.81 17.52 -2.32
N GLU A 67 12.54 16.52 -3.17
CA GLU A 67 11.77 16.68 -4.41
C GLU A 67 10.31 17.04 -4.14
N LEU A 68 9.70 16.37 -3.15
CA LEU A 68 8.35 16.67 -2.69
C LEU A 68 8.27 18.10 -2.11
N SER A 69 9.25 18.48 -1.29
CA SER A 69 9.37 19.84 -0.73
C SER A 69 9.62 20.91 -1.81
N PHE A 70 10.26 20.55 -2.92
CA PHE A 70 10.52 21.46 -4.02
C PHE A 70 9.33 21.65 -4.96
N SER A 71 8.65 20.56 -5.32
CA SER A 71 7.70 20.53 -6.44
C SER A 71 6.29 20.06 -6.07
N SER A 72 6.06 19.66 -4.81
CA SER A 72 4.82 18.99 -4.37
C SER A 72 4.50 17.71 -5.18
N THR A 73 5.46 17.19 -5.93
CA THR A 73 5.31 15.99 -6.76
C THR A 73 6.32 14.97 -6.32
N SER A 74 5.88 13.73 -6.17
CA SER A 74 6.76 12.60 -5.96
C SER A 74 7.33 12.17 -7.31
N GLY A 75 8.65 12.30 -7.50
CA GLY A 75 9.31 11.83 -8.70
C GLY A 75 9.51 10.32 -8.73
N PRO A 76 10.43 9.80 -9.56
CA PRO A 76 10.59 8.37 -9.81
C PRO A 76 11.00 7.54 -8.58
N CYS A 77 11.47 8.19 -7.51
CA CYS A 77 11.84 7.53 -6.25
C CYS A 77 10.77 7.66 -5.15
N GLY A 78 9.60 8.24 -5.46
CA GLY A 78 8.52 8.50 -4.50
C GLY A 78 7.93 7.26 -3.84
N SER A 79 7.98 6.11 -4.50
CA SER A 79 7.48 4.84 -3.96
C SER A 79 8.31 4.33 -2.78
N LEU A 80 9.57 4.76 -2.65
CA LEU A 80 10.45 4.34 -1.54
C LEU A 80 10.00 4.90 -0.17
N MET A 81 9.11 5.89 -0.15
CA MET A 81 8.54 6.48 1.06
C MET A 81 7.39 5.64 1.66
N LEU A 82 6.87 4.66 0.91
CA LEU A 82 5.72 3.84 1.32
C LEU A 82 6.14 2.57 2.07
N ASP A 83 7.40 2.16 1.98
CA ASP A 83 7.90 0.90 2.55
C ASP A 83 8.35 1.01 4.01
N ASP A 84 8.60 2.22 4.53
CA ASP A 84 9.10 2.43 5.91
C ASP A 84 7.96 2.61 6.95
N GLU A 85 6.68 2.46 6.56
CA GLU A 85 5.53 2.55 7.48
C GLU A 85 5.03 1.18 8.02
N ASP A 86 5.64 0.06 7.64
CA ASP A 86 5.19 -1.30 8.00
C ASP A 86 6.16 -2.06 8.95
N ASP A 87 6.61 -1.39 10.00
CA ASP A 87 7.35 -2.01 11.11
C ASP A 87 6.38 -2.55 12.18
N GLY A 88 5.38 -3.32 11.76
CA GLY A 88 4.40 -3.98 12.62
C GLY A 88 4.80 -5.42 12.97
N VAL A 89 5.76 -5.57 13.89
CA VAL A 89 6.03 -6.85 14.56
C VAL A 89 4.76 -7.31 15.29
N ASP A 90 4.28 -8.52 15.01
CA ASP A 90 3.82 -9.49 16.03
C ASP A 90 3.58 -10.86 15.37
N GLY A 91 4.32 -11.86 15.85
CA GLY A 91 4.04 -13.27 15.57
C GLY A 91 3.03 -13.83 16.58
N ASP A 92 2.25 -14.81 16.16
CA ASP A 92 1.91 -15.95 17.01
C ASP A 92 1.33 -17.13 16.19
N ASP A 93 1.46 -18.30 16.80
CA ASP A 93 1.40 -19.67 16.28
C ASP A 93 0.07 -20.21 15.71
N ASP A 94 0.24 -21.20 14.82
CA ASP A 94 -0.49 -22.46 14.63
C ASP A 94 -2.03 -22.52 14.61
N VAL A 95 -2.60 -22.88 13.45
CA VAL A 95 -3.55 -24.02 13.33
C VAL A 95 -3.42 -24.68 11.95
N GLN A 96 -3.01 -25.96 11.92
CA GLN A 96 -3.12 -26.85 10.76
C GLN A 96 -4.56 -27.31 10.56
N GLU A 97 -5.08 -27.26 9.33
CA GLU A 97 -6.14 -28.18 8.90
C GLU A 97 -5.97 -28.56 7.42
N ASP A 98 -5.97 -29.88 7.19
CA ASP A 98 -5.68 -30.57 5.93
C ASP A 98 -6.58 -30.14 4.76
N GLY A 99 -5.96 -29.67 3.69
CA GLY A 99 -6.58 -29.56 2.37
C GLY A 99 -5.52 -29.34 1.30
N ASP A 100 -5.07 -30.44 0.68
CA ASP A 100 -4.14 -30.54 -0.47
C ASP A 100 -3.49 -29.20 -0.91
N ALA A 101 -2.55 -28.71 -0.09
CA ALA A 101 -1.75 -27.55 -0.41
C ALA A 101 -0.73 -27.95 -1.49
N VAL A 102 -0.75 -27.24 -2.60
CA VAL A 102 0.33 -27.29 -3.58
C VAL A 102 1.56 -26.73 -2.87
N ASP A 103 2.53 -27.59 -2.60
CA ASP A 103 3.78 -27.27 -1.90
C ASP A 103 4.62 -26.35 -2.80
N LEU A 104 4.34 -25.04 -2.73
CA LEU A 104 5.22 -24.01 -3.26
C LEU A 104 6.31 -23.81 -2.20
N ASP A 105 7.49 -24.38 -2.44
CA ASP A 105 8.68 -24.18 -1.62
C ASP A 105 8.83 -22.70 -1.27
N ALA A 106 8.55 -22.39 0.00
CA ALA A 106 8.54 -21.04 0.56
C ALA A 106 9.97 -20.55 0.78
N GLU A 107 10.62 -20.10 -0.29
CA GLU A 107 11.75 -19.18 -0.15
C GLU A 107 11.46 -17.79 -0.74
N ASP A 108 10.44 -17.61 -1.59
CA ASP A 108 10.06 -16.29 -2.16
C ASP A 108 8.56 -16.14 -2.51
N GLY A 109 7.69 -17.04 -2.01
CA GLY A 109 6.27 -17.09 -2.40
C GLY A 109 5.47 -15.85 -1.98
N ARG A 110 5.03 -15.05 -2.94
CA ARG A 110 4.16 -13.89 -2.71
C ARG A 110 2.71 -14.30 -2.90
N VAL A 111 1.81 -13.77 -2.07
CA VAL A 111 0.37 -14.03 -2.18
C VAL A 111 -0.43 -12.75 -2.21
N SER A 112 -1.47 -12.73 -3.04
CA SER A 112 -2.52 -11.72 -3.02
C SER A 112 -3.80 -12.35 -2.49
N VAL A 113 -4.51 -11.61 -1.64
CA VAL A 113 -5.82 -12.02 -1.13
C VAL A 113 -6.88 -11.11 -1.75
N LEU A 114 -7.75 -11.70 -2.57
CA LEU A 114 -8.84 -11.00 -3.23
C LEU A 114 -10.14 -11.37 -2.54
N VAL A 115 -10.81 -10.37 -1.98
CA VAL A 115 -12.05 -10.54 -1.25
C VAL A 115 -13.17 -9.79 -1.94
N ARG A 116 -14.30 -10.47 -2.11
CA ARG A 116 -15.56 -9.87 -2.55
C ARG A 116 -16.63 -10.15 -1.51
N HIS A 117 -17.23 -9.10 -0.98
CA HIS A 117 -18.38 -9.22 -0.09
C HIS A 117 -19.58 -8.50 -0.69
N ASP A 118 -20.67 -9.24 -0.81
CA ASP A 118 -21.94 -8.72 -1.28
C ASP A 118 -22.79 -8.35 -0.07
N PHE A 119 -23.32 -7.13 -0.09
CA PHE A 119 -24.22 -6.61 0.93
C PHE A 119 -25.52 -6.10 0.29
N ARG A 120 -26.64 -6.41 0.93
CA ARG A 120 -27.90 -5.72 0.68
C ARG A 120 -27.95 -4.44 1.50
N VAL A 121 -28.17 -3.32 0.82
CA VAL A 121 -28.44 -2.04 1.49
C VAL A 121 -29.90 -2.05 1.98
N THR A 122 -30.08 -2.08 3.29
CA THR A 122 -31.39 -2.02 3.94
C THR A 122 -31.77 -0.60 4.35
N SER A 123 -30.78 0.29 4.52
CA SER A 123 -31.00 1.72 4.77
C SER A 123 -29.78 2.55 4.36
N GLU A 124 -29.85 3.19 3.19
CA GLU A 124 -28.76 4.04 2.70
C GLU A 124 -28.44 5.21 3.63
N ALA A 125 -29.47 5.84 4.21
CA ALA A 125 -29.29 6.95 5.14
C ALA A 125 -28.50 6.54 6.39
N ALA A 126 -28.71 5.32 6.91
CA ALA A 126 -27.96 4.80 8.04
C ALA A 126 -26.49 4.54 7.68
N VAL A 127 -26.22 3.99 6.48
CA VAL A 127 -24.85 3.76 6.00
C VAL A 127 -24.10 5.08 5.80
N LEU A 128 -24.74 6.09 5.20
CA LEU A 128 -24.16 7.41 5.02
C LEU A 128 -23.86 8.09 6.38
N ALA A 129 -24.75 7.95 7.35
CA ALA A 129 -24.53 8.47 8.70
C ALA A 129 -23.35 7.77 9.39
N ALA A 130 -23.26 6.44 9.29
CA ALA A 130 -22.14 5.67 9.81
C ALA A 130 -20.81 6.05 9.11
N GLY A 131 -20.82 6.22 7.79
CA GLY A 131 -19.65 6.68 7.03
C GLY A 131 -19.19 8.08 7.40
N ARG A 132 -20.10 9.03 7.65
CA ARG A 132 -19.75 10.36 8.17
C ARG A 132 -19.12 10.29 9.56
N ALA A 133 -19.69 9.47 10.45
CA ALA A 133 -19.11 9.24 11.77
C ALA A 133 -17.73 8.57 11.68
N ALA A 134 -17.52 7.68 10.72
CA ALA A 134 -16.22 7.08 10.44
C ALA A 134 -15.17 8.09 9.98
N SER A 135 -15.55 9.05 9.12
CA SER A 135 -14.65 10.11 8.65
C SER A 135 -14.28 11.12 9.73
N TRP A 136 -15.21 11.48 10.63
CA TRP A 136 -14.99 12.49 11.68
C TRP A 136 -13.81 12.19 12.60
N ASP A 137 -13.56 10.91 12.88
CA ASP A 137 -12.49 10.49 13.80
C ASP A 137 -11.09 10.51 13.15
N ILE A 138 -11.02 10.60 11.81
CA ILE A 138 -9.76 10.54 11.04
C ILE A 138 -9.45 11.91 10.38
N TRP A 139 -10.46 12.58 9.84
CA TRP A 139 -10.37 13.93 9.27
C TRP A 139 -11.68 14.70 9.51
N PRO A 140 -11.76 15.54 10.56
CA PRO A 140 -12.98 16.28 10.92
C PRO A 140 -13.52 17.17 9.78
N GLU A 141 -12.63 17.72 8.97
CA GLU A 141 -12.95 18.59 7.83
C GLU A 141 -13.33 17.86 6.53
N ALA A 142 -13.20 16.52 6.49
CA ALA A 142 -13.63 15.69 5.36
C ALA A 142 -14.99 14.98 5.57
N ALA A 143 -15.65 15.23 6.70
CA ALA A 143 -16.90 14.57 7.06
C ALA A 143 -18.08 14.93 6.15
N ASP A 144 -18.11 16.16 5.63
CA ASP A 144 -19.16 16.62 4.70
C ASP A 144 -19.01 16.02 3.29
N ASP A 145 -17.88 15.36 3.00
CA ASP A 145 -17.55 14.78 1.69
C ASP A 145 -18.11 13.34 1.49
N VAL A 146 -18.83 12.82 2.50
CA VAL A 146 -19.53 11.51 2.44
C VAL A 146 -20.97 11.70 1.96
N GLY A 147 -21.10 12.14 0.70
CA GLY A 147 -22.39 12.30 0.01
C GLY A 147 -22.83 11.07 -0.80
N HIS A 148 -21.98 10.04 -0.93
CA HIS A 148 -22.21 8.89 -1.79
C HIS A 148 -21.99 7.57 -1.04
N LEU A 149 -22.87 6.59 -1.27
CA LEU A 149 -22.85 5.29 -0.61
C LEU A 149 -21.49 4.57 -0.72
N GLY A 150 -20.92 4.50 -1.92
CA GLY A 150 -19.61 3.86 -2.12
C GLY A 150 -18.49 4.52 -1.30
N ARG A 151 -18.53 5.84 -1.15
CA ARG A 151 -17.54 6.56 -0.34
C ARG A 151 -17.77 6.33 1.15
N ALA A 152 -19.02 6.23 1.60
CA ALA A 152 -19.34 5.88 2.99
C ALA A 152 -18.81 4.48 3.36
N VAL A 153 -19.05 3.49 2.50
CA VAL A 153 -18.56 2.11 2.69
C VAL A 153 -17.04 2.07 2.70
N HIS A 154 -16.38 2.74 1.74
CA HIS A 154 -14.92 2.82 1.70
C HIS A 154 -14.33 3.45 2.97
N ARG A 155 -14.95 4.53 3.49
CA ARG A 155 -14.50 5.18 4.74
C ARG A 155 -14.68 4.28 5.95
N LEU A 156 -15.79 3.53 6.03
CA LEU A 156 -16.02 2.54 7.07
C LEU A 156 -14.97 1.43 7.02
N MET A 157 -14.74 0.85 5.84
CA MET A 157 -13.76 -0.21 5.63
C MET A 157 -12.35 0.23 6.05
N ARG A 158 -11.93 1.44 5.66
CA ARG A 158 -10.63 2.00 6.07
C ARG A 158 -10.48 2.20 7.57
N ARG A 159 -11.57 2.43 8.31
CA ARG A 159 -11.53 2.70 9.75
C ARG A 159 -11.52 1.42 10.56
N THR A 160 -12.38 0.47 10.21
CA THR A 160 -12.74 -0.65 11.09
C THR A 160 -12.50 -2.02 10.46
N GLY A 161 -11.91 -2.09 9.26
CA GLY A 161 -11.73 -3.35 8.55
C GLY A 161 -12.98 -3.79 7.79
N LEU A 162 -12.84 -4.78 6.93
CA LEU A 162 -13.88 -5.28 6.03
C LEU A 162 -14.96 -6.07 6.78
N GLU A 163 -14.54 -6.88 7.76
CA GLU A 163 -15.37 -7.71 8.61
C GLU A 163 -16.39 -6.88 9.42
N SER A 164 -16.02 -5.66 9.78
CA SER A 164 -16.88 -4.75 10.53
C SER A 164 -18.11 -4.28 9.76
N LEU A 165 -18.09 -4.32 8.42
CA LEU A 165 -19.21 -3.90 7.58
C LEU A 165 -20.46 -4.76 7.82
N ALA A 166 -20.29 -5.99 8.29
CA ALA A 166 -21.40 -6.87 8.68
C ALA A 166 -22.21 -6.34 9.87
N HIS A 167 -21.66 -5.42 10.64
CA HIS A 167 -22.30 -4.81 11.80
C HIS A 167 -22.77 -3.38 11.56
N VAL A 168 -22.55 -2.83 10.36
CA VAL A 168 -22.95 -1.46 10.02
C VAL A 168 -24.47 -1.38 9.84
N PRO A 169 -25.17 -0.49 10.57
CA PRO A 169 -26.60 -0.27 10.37
C PRO A 169 -26.90 0.13 8.92
N GLY A 170 -27.84 -0.59 8.30
CA GLY A 170 -28.22 -0.35 6.91
C GLY A 170 -27.48 -1.21 5.88
N LEU A 171 -26.51 -2.02 6.31
CA LEU A 171 -25.91 -3.09 5.50
C LEU A 171 -26.32 -4.46 6.07
N GLN A 172 -26.63 -5.38 5.18
CA GLN A 172 -26.87 -6.78 5.51
C GLN A 172 -25.98 -7.65 4.61
N PRO A 173 -25.04 -8.43 5.16
CA PRO A 173 -24.24 -9.36 4.38
C PRO A 173 -25.13 -10.38 3.65
N THR A 174 -24.80 -10.70 2.41
CA THR A 174 -25.51 -11.69 1.60
C THR A 174 -24.59 -12.78 1.04
N ALA A 175 -23.36 -12.43 0.66
CA ALA A 175 -22.37 -13.41 0.21
C ALA A 175 -20.94 -12.90 0.43
N GLY A 176 -19.98 -13.81 0.41
CA GLY A 176 -18.56 -13.54 0.48
C GLY A 176 -17.78 -14.53 -0.39
N ILE A 177 -16.70 -14.06 -1.02
CA ILE A 177 -15.72 -14.90 -1.70
C ILE A 177 -14.34 -14.39 -1.28
N ALA A 178 -13.44 -15.29 -0.93
CA ALA A 178 -12.02 -15.02 -0.72
C ALA A 178 -11.20 -15.92 -1.64
N LEU A 179 -10.29 -15.31 -2.39
CA LEU A 179 -9.34 -16.01 -3.26
C LEU A 179 -7.93 -15.67 -2.78
N VAL A 180 -7.09 -16.69 -2.66
CA VAL A 180 -5.65 -16.53 -2.41
C VAL A 180 -4.91 -16.93 -3.67
N VAL A 181 -4.17 -15.99 -4.23
CA VAL A 181 -3.45 -16.16 -5.50
C VAL A 181 -1.95 -16.03 -5.21
N GLY A 182 -1.17 -17.01 -5.66
CA GLY A 182 0.28 -17.00 -5.58
C GLY A 182 0.89 -16.30 -6.80
N HIS A 183 1.94 -15.53 -6.56
CA HIS A 183 2.67 -14.79 -7.58
C HIS A 183 4.18 -15.03 -7.49
N ASP A 184 4.81 -15.06 -8.65
CA ASP A 184 6.27 -15.17 -8.80
C ASP A 184 6.97 -13.80 -8.72
N GLN A 185 6.21 -12.70 -8.83
CA GLN A 185 6.69 -11.32 -8.79
C GLN A 185 5.77 -10.44 -7.92
N PRO A 186 6.29 -9.36 -7.29
CA PRO A 186 5.44 -8.41 -6.57
C PRO A 186 4.47 -7.70 -7.51
N LEU A 187 3.26 -7.42 -7.02
CA LEU A 187 2.35 -6.48 -7.68
C LEU A 187 3.02 -5.11 -7.78
N THR A 188 2.90 -4.49 -8.95
CA THR A 188 3.42 -3.16 -9.23
C THR A 188 2.30 -2.13 -9.19
N GLN A 189 2.67 -0.86 -9.07
CA GLN A 189 1.71 0.23 -9.18
C GLN A 189 0.92 0.19 -10.49
N ALA A 190 1.54 -0.25 -11.59
CA ALA A 190 0.89 -0.38 -12.88
C ALA A 190 -0.25 -1.42 -12.84
N ASP A 191 -0.04 -2.55 -12.16
CA ASP A 191 -1.07 -3.59 -12.00
C ASP A 191 -2.30 -3.07 -11.23
N LEU A 192 -2.09 -2.12 -10.31
CA LEU A 192 -3.15 -1.48 -9.54
C LEU A 192 -3.86 -0.36 -10.32
N THR A 193 -3.16 0.35 -11.20
CA THR A 193 -3.72 1.49 -11.94
C THR A 193 -4.34 1.13 -13.28
N ASP A 194 -3.77 0.18 -14.02
CA ASP A 194 -4.30 -0.24 -15.32
C ASP A 194 -5.66 -0.93 -15.19
N GLY A 195 -5.90 -1.59 -14.06
CA GLY A 195 -7.21 -2.15 -13.71
C GLY A 195 -8.24 -1.11 -13.21
N MET A 196 -7.89 0.17 -13.04
CA MET A 196 -8.90 1.18 -12.67
C MET A 196 -9.82 1.57 -13.83
N ASP A 197 -9.34 1.44 -15.08
CA ASP A 197 -10.14 1.69 -16.29
C ASP A 197 -11.02 0.48 -16.66
N ASP A 198 -10.61 -0.73 -16.27
CA ASP A 198 -11.43 -1.95 -16.30
C ASP A 198 -11.37 -2.67 -14.95
N PRO A 199 -12.33 -2.40 -14.04
CA PRO A 199 -12.35 -3.03 -12.72
C PRO A 199 -12.42 -4.55 -12.75
N ALA A 200 -12.85 -5.16 -13.86
CA ALA A 200 -12.82 -6.61 -14.01
C ALA A 200 -11.39 -7.13 -14.21
N ALA A 201 -10.51 -6.33 -14.81
CA ALA A 201 -9.10 -6.66 -15.00
C ALA A 201 -8.31 -6.62 -13.67
N LEU A 202 -8.74 -5.87 -12.64
CA LEU A 202 -8.17 -5.96 -11.29
C LEU A 202 -8.31 -7.35 -10.65
N PHE A 203 -9.28 -8.14 -11.13
CA PHE A 203 -9.51 -9.51 -10.69
C PHE A 203 -9.00 -10.55 -11.69
N ASP A 204 -8.44 -10.11 -12.81
CA ASP A 204 -7.78 -10.95 -13.83
C ASP A 204 -6.28 -10.97 -13.53
N LEU A 205 -5.92 -11.51 -12.36
CA LEU A 205 -4.54 -11.54 -11.92
C LEU A 205 -3.80 -12.72 -12.55
N ASP A 206 -2.65 -12.43 -13.18
CA ASP A 206 -1.66 -13.43 -13.54
C ASP A 206 -1.11 -14.09 -12.25
N GLY A 207 -1.48 -15.35 -12.03
CA GLY A 207 -1.07 -16.09 -10.84
C GLY A 207 -1.70 -17.48 -10.75
N VAL A 208 -1.28 -18.23 -9.74
CA VAL A 208 -1.83 -19.56 -9.46
C VAL A 208 -2.82 -19.43 -8.31
N LEU A 209 -4.08 -19.80 -8.55
CA LEU A 209 -5.07 -19.87 -7.47
C LEU A 209 -4.62 -20.95 -6.47
N LEU A 210 -4.26 -20.51 -5.27
CA LEU A 210 -3.84 -21.39 -4.18
C LEU A 210 -5.03 -21.85 -3.36
N HIS A 211 -5.98 -20.93 -3.11
CA HIS A 211 -7.15 -21.21 -2.30
C HIS A 211 -8.36 -20.39 -2.74
N ALA A 212 -9.55 -20.96 -2.61
CA ALA A 212 -10.82 -20.26 -2.82
C ALA A 212 -11.84 -20.69 -1.78
N GLU A 213 -12.44 -19.72 -1.10
CA GLU A 213 -13.53 -19.91 -0.17
C GLU A 213 -14.74 -19.09 -0.62
N ALA A 214 -15.94 -19.66 -0.50
CA ALA A 214 -17.20 -18.97 -0.76
C ALA A 214 -18.18 -19.19 0.39
N ASP A 215 -18.76 -18.10 0.89
CA ASP A 215 -19.80 -18.09 1.93
C ASP A 215 -21.07 -17.47 1.33
N VAL A 216 -22.17 -18.24 1.32
CA VAL A 216 -23.48 -17.76 0.86
C VAL A 216 -24.43 -17.72 2.06
N ARG A 217 -24.91 -16.52 2.39
CA ARG A 217 -25.79 -16.30 3.54
C ARG A 217 -27.22 -16.10 3.04
N SER A 218 -28.06 -17.10 3.29
CA SER A 218 -29.49 -17.11 2.96
C SER A 218 -30.34 -16.33 3.95
#